data_AF-A0A212RB10-F1
#
_entry.id   AF-A0A212RB10-F1
#
_cell.length_a   1.000
_cell.length_b   1.000
_cell.length_c   1.000
_cell.angle_alpha   90.00
_cell.angle_beta   90.00
_cell.angle_gamma   90.00
#
_symmetry.space_group_name_H-M   'P 1'
#
loop_
_entity.id
_entity.type
_entity.pdbx_description
1 polymer ?
#
loop_
_entity_poly.entity_id
_entity_poly.type
_entity_poly.pdbx_seq_one_letter_code
_entity_poly.pdbx_strand_id
1 'polypeptide(L)'
;MIKPTVGRVVWYRPGPSDFGKLAVNGDQPLAAIVSTVWNDRMVNIAGFDANGMPFNRTSVTLVQEGDAFPAINSGYVEWMPFQIGQAKKHEAEGEKAA
;
A
#
# COMPACT_ATOMS: atom_id res chain seq x y z
N MET A 1 3.23 -8.35 -11.55
CA MET A 1 3.47 -8.02 -10.12
C MET A 1 4.20 -6.69 -10.07
N ILE A 2 3.69 -5.71 -9.34
CA ILE A 2 4.22 -4.34 -9.33
C ILE A 2 5.30 -4.24 -8.25
N LYS A 3 6.54 -3.91 -8.63
CA LYS A 3 7.65 -3.74 -7.68
C LYS A 3 7.51 -2.41 -6.91
N PRO A 4 7.58 -2.42 -5.57
CA PRO A 4 7.54 -1.19 -4.78
C PRO A 4 8.79 -0.33 -5.02
N THR A 5 8.60 0.98 -5.01
CA THR A 5 9.68 1.98 -5.07
C THR A 5 9.38 3.11 -4.08
N VAL A 6 10.42 3.72 -3.52
CA VAL A 6 10.29 4.85 -2.59
C VAL A 6 9.58 6.02 -3.28
N GLY A 7 8.68 6.70 -2.56
CA GLY A 7 7.91 7.83 -3.06
C GLY A 7 6.61 7.45 -3.78
N ARG A 8 6.35 6.16 -4.02
CA ARG A 8 5.06 5.72 -4.56
C ARG A 8 3.97 5.85 -3.49
N VAL A 9 2.82 6.37 -3.91
CA VAL A 9 1.61 6.40 -3.08
C VAL A 9 0.98 5.00 -3.05
N VAL A 10 0.47 4.58 -1.91
CA VAL A 10 -0.25 3.33 -1.70
C VAL A 10 -1.47 3.59 -0.81
N TRP A 11 -2.41 2.65 -0.81
CA TRP A 11 -3.47 2.61 0.17
C TRP A 11 -3.05 1.79 1.36
N TYR A 12 -3.24 2.31 2.56
CA TYR A 12 -3.03 1.60 3.81
C TYR A 12 -4.38 1.21 4.42
N ARG A 13 -4.51 -0.07 4.76
CA ARG A 13 -5.66 -0.62 5.48
C ARG A 13 -5.24 -0.92 6.92
N PRO A 14 -5.73 -0.14 7.90
CA PRO A 14 -5.41 -0.35 9.31
C PRO A 14 -5.84 -1.74 9.79
N GLY A 15 -5.04 -2.35 10.65
CA GLY A 15 -5.38 -3.61 11.31
C GLY A 15 -5.92 -3.38 12.72
N PRO A 16 -6.31 -4.46 13.44
CA PRO A 16 -6.75 -4.37 14.83
C PRO A 16 -5.80 -3.62 15.77
N SER A 17 -4.49 -3.67 15.52
CA SER A 17 -3.48 -2.96 16.32
C SER A 17 -3.51 -1.43 16.16
N ASP A 18 -4.23 -0.91 15.16
CA ASP A 18 -4.39 0.51 14.85
C ASP A 18 -5.71 1.10 15.32
N PHE A 19 -6.66 0.26 15.73
CA PHE A 19 -7.98 0.70 16.16
C PHE A 19 -7.88 1.57 17.42
N GLY A 20 -8.53 2.73 17.38
CA GLY A 20 -8.44 3.77 18.41
C GLY A 20 -7.16 4.60 18.37
N LYS A 21 -6.20 4.30 17.47
CA LYS A 21 -4.96 5.08 17.29
C LYS A 21 -4.95 5.93 16.02
N LEU A 22 -5.65 5.48 14.98
CA LEU A 22 -5.81 6.19 13.71
C LEU A 22 -7.28 6.50 13.51
N ALA A 23 -7.60 7.73 13.09
CA ALA A 23 -8.94 8.04 12.62
C ALA A 23 -9.20 7.34 11.29
N VAL A 24 -10.35 6.65 11.18
CA VAL A 24 -10.79 5.96 9.96
C VAL A 24 -12.21 6.41 9.62
N ASN A 25 -12.55 6.40 8.33
CA ASN A 25 -13.89 6.71 7.84
C ASN A 25 -14.50 5.48 7.17
N GLY A 26 -15.14 4.62 7.97
CA GLY A 26 -15.64 3.33 7.50
C GLY A 26 -14.51 2.47 6.91
N ASP A 27 -14.75 1.92 5.72
CA ASP A 27 -13.80 1.05 5.01
C ASP A 27 -12.85 1.80 4.05
N GLN A 28 -12.83 3.13 4.10
CA GLN A 28 -11.94 3.92 3.25
C GLN A 28 -10.46 3.67 3.62
N PRO A 29 -9.60 3.30 2.67
CA PRO A 29 -8.18 3.17 2.94
C PRO A 29 -7.55 4.53 3.23
N LEU A 30 -6.49 4.52 4.03
CA LEU A 30 -5.70 5.70 4.35
C LEU A 30 -4.65 5.96 3.26
N ALA A 31 -4.42 7.23 2.94
CA ALA A 31 -3.38 7.59 1.99
C ALA A 31 -1.99 7.43 2.62
N ALA A 32 -1.10 6.74 1.93
CA ALA A 32 0.27 6.54 2.40
C ALA A 32 1.29 6.60 1.27
N ILE A 33 2.53 6.91 1.61
CA ILE A 33 3.68 6.97 0.72
C ILE A 33 4.70 5.95 1.20
N VAL A 34 5.25 5.17 0.27
CA VAL A 34 6.36 4.24 0.54
C VAL A 34 7.60 5.05 0.92
N SER A 35 8.01 4.95 2.18
CA SER A 35 9.20 5.63 2.69
C SER A 35 10.46 4.76 2.63
N THR A 36 10.31 3.43 2.63
CA THR A 36 11.43 2.47 2.54
C THR A 36 10.95 1.17 1.94
N VAL A 37 11.79 0.51 1.13
CA VAL A 37 11.51 -0.82 0.58
C VAL A 37 12.49 -1.82 1.17
N TRP A 38 11.97 -2.87 1.83
CA TRP A 38 12.79 -3.98 2.34
C TRP A 38 12.96 -5.09 1.31
N ASN A 39 11.86 -5.41 0.63
CA ASN A 39 11.80 -6.36 -0.48
C ASN A 39 10.50 -6.11 -1.27
N ASP A 40 10.23 -6.96 -2.27
CA ASP A 40 9.09 -6.80 -3.17
C ASP A 40 7.70 -6.87 -2.48
N ARG A 41 7.62 -7.33 -1.22
CA ARG A 41 6.38 -7.52 -0.45
C ARG A 41 6.35 -6.79 0.89
N MET A 42 7.39 -6.04 1.25
CA MET A 42 7.47 -5.38 2.55
C MET A 42 8.08 -3.98 2.47
N VAL A 43 7.37 -3.02 3.04
CA VAL A 43 7.71 -1.60 2.98
C VAL A 43 7.52 -0.91 4.32
N ASN A 44 8.16 0.24 4.50
CA ASN A 44 7.74 1.22 5.51
C ASN A 44 6.92 2.30 4.82
N ILE A 45 6.01 2.91 5.57
CA ILE A 45 5.16 4.00 5.07
C ILE A 45 5.14 5.21 6.00
N ALA A 46 4.97 6.37 5.38
CA ALA A 46 4.42 7.56 6.02
C ALA A 46 3.00 7.76 5.46
N GLY A 47 2.00 7.83 6.33
CA GLY A 47 0.60 7.95 5.95
C GLY A 47 -0.13 9.07 6.67
N PHE A 48 -1.37 9.30 6.25
CA PHE A 48 -2.27 10.28 6.84
C PHE A 48 -3.59 9.60 7.19
N ASP A 49 -4.06 9.79 8.42
CA ASP A 49 -5.35 9.25 8.85
C ASP A 49 -6.53 10.01 8.23
N ALA A 50 -7.77 9.63 8.57
CA ALA A 50 -8.96 10.26 8.00
C ALA A 50 -9.09 11.77 8.29
N ASN A 51 -8.37 12.28 9.29
CA ASN A 51 -8.31 13.71 9.63
C ASN A 51 -7.09 14.42 9.01
N GLY A 52 -6.26 13.70 8.25
CA GLY A 52 -5.01 14.22 7.71
C GLY A 52 -3.87 14.23 8.74
N MET A 53 -3.99 13.54 9.88
CA MET A 53 -2.91 13.47 10.86
C MET A 53 -1.81 12.51 10.36
N PRO A 54 -0.54 12.94 10.31
CA PRO A 54 0.55 12.07 9.86
C PRO A 54 0.82 10.93 10.85
N PHE A 55 1.09 9.74 10.33
CA PHE A 55 1.55 8.58 11.09
C PHE A 55 2.57 7.77 10.29
N ASN A 56 3.30 6.89 10.96
CA ASN A 56 4.22 5.94 10.31
C ASN A 56 3.89 4.50 10.66
N ARG A 57 4.20 3.58 9.76
CA ARG A 57 4.24 2.14 10.04
C ARG A 57 5.43 1.52 9.34
N THR A 58 6.03 0.53 10.00
CA THR A 58 7.23 -0.16 9.53
C THR A 58 6.92 -1.63 9.28
N SER A 59 7.66 -2.24 8.35
CA SER A 59 7.53 -3.66 8.02
C SER A 59 6.10 -4.05 7.64
N VAL A 60 5.44 -3.19 6.85
CA VAL A 60 4.07 -3.36 6.40
C VAL A 60 4.06 -4.23 5.14
N THR A 61 3.24 -5.27 5.15
CA THR A 61 3.05 -6.15 4.00
C THR A 61 2.36 -5.39 2.85
N LEU A 62 2.94 -5.48 1.66
CA LEU A 62 2.35 -5.03 0.41
C LEU A 62 1.60 -6.19 -0.27
N VAL A 63 0.28 -6.18 -0.12
CA VAL A 63 -0.63 -7.14 -0.71
C VAL A 63 -0.92 -6.73 -2.16
N GLN A 64 -0.88 -7.70 -3.06
CA GLN A 64 -1.24 -7.55 -4.46
C GLN A 64 -2.22 -8.67 -4.87
N GLU A 65 -2.76 -8.56 -6.09
CA GLU A 65 -3.68 -9.55 -6.65
C GLU A 65 -3.10 -10.97 -6.58
N GLY A 66 -3.85 -11.89 -5.96
CA GLY A 66 -3.47 -13.30 -5.78
C GLY A 66 -2.69 -13.61 -4.50
N ASP A 67 -2.31 -12.63 -3.69
CA ASP A 67 -1.63 -12.88 -2.42
C ASP A 67 -2.62 -13.27 -1.30
N ALA A 68 -2.13 -14.04 -0.32
CA ALA A 68 -2.84 -14.20 0.94
C ALA A 68 -2.76 -12.92 1.76
N PHE A 69 -3.86 -12.56 2.45
CA PHE A 69 -3.84 -11.46 3.40
C PHE A 69 -2.90 -11.77 4.58
N PRO A 70 -2.22 -10.75 5.13
CA PRO A 70 -1.30 -10.93 6.24
C PRO A 70 -2.05 -11.34 7.53
N ALA A 71 -1.27 -11.67 8.56
CA ALA A 71 -1.80 -12.09 9.86
C ALA A 71 -2.88 -11.14 10.39
N ILE A 72 -3.93 -11.71 11.00
CA ILE A 72 -5.19 -11.07 11.40
C ILE A 72 -5.07 -9.74 12.17
N ASN A 73 -3.91 -9.44 12.78
CA ASN A 73 -3.72 -8.28 13.64
C ASN A 73 -2.88 -7.14 13.07
N SER A 74 -2.32 -7.28 11.86
CA SER A 74 -1.47 -6.26 11.22
C SER A 74 -2.20 -5.57 10.06
N GLY A 75 -2.12 -4.24 10.01
CA GLY A 75 -2.50 -3.49 8.82
C GLY A 75 -1.60 -3.82 7.62
N TYR A 76 -2.07 -3.51 6.42
CA TYR A 76 -1.36 -3.80 5.17
C TYR A 76 -1.48 -2.64 4.18
N VAL A 77 -0.64 -2.65 3.15
CA VAL A 77 -0.79 -1.74 2.01
C VAL A 77 -1.15 -2.48 0.74
N GLU A 78 -1.85 -1.79 -0.14
CA GLU A 78 -2.17 -2.24 -1.49
C GLU A 78 -2.02 -1.08 -2.49
N TRP A 79 -1.88 -1.43 -3.76
CA TRP A 79 -1.79 -0.43 -4.83
C TRP A 79 -3.16 0.20 -5.10
N MET A 80 -3.17 1.50 -5.39
CA MET A 80 -4.40 2.15 -5.84
C MET A 80 -4.81 1.61 -7.23
N PRO A 81 -6.11 1.49 -7.54
CA PRO A 81 -6.58 0.96 -8.83
C PRO A 81 -5.95 1.65 -10.04
N PHE A 82 -5.74 2.97 -9.95
CA PHE A 82 -5.08 3.73 -11.00
C PHE A 82 -3.64 3.24 -11.26
N GLN A 83 -2.85 2.97 -10.22
CA GLN A 83 -1.46 2.51 -10.38
C GLN A 83 -1.41 1.10 -10.96
N ILE A 84 -2.36 0.24 -10.60
CA ILE A 84 -2.52 -1.08 -11.22
C ILE A 84 -2.82 -0.91 -12.72
N GLY A 85 -3.74 0.00 -13.07
CA GLY A 85 -4.06 0.31 -14.46
C GLY A 85 -2.87 0.86 -15.25
N GLN A 86 -2.06 1.75 -14.65
CA GLN A 86 -0.86 2.28 -15.29
C GLN A 86 0.21 1.20 -15.50
N ALA A 87 0.41 0.30 -14.53
CA ALA A 87 1.34 -0.80 -14.66
C ALA A 87 0.95 -1.75 -15.81
N LYS A 88 -0.33 -2.13 -15.90
CA LYS A 88 -0.85 -2.98 -16.99
C LYS A 88 -0.64 -2.36 -18.37
N LYS A 89 -0.83 -1.04 -18.51
CA LYS A 89 -0.59 -0.32 -19.77
C LYS A 89 0.88 -0.36 -20.18
N HIS A 90 1.77 -0.06 -19.24
CA HIS A 90 3.21 -0.04 -19.52
C HIS A 90 3.77 -1.43 -19.83
N GLU A 91 3.30 -2.49 -19.17
CA GLU A 91 3.64 -3.88 -19.50
C GLU A 91 3.23 -4.23 -20.94
N ALA A 92 1.99 -3.89 -21.34
CA ALA A 92 1.48 -4.16 -22.68
C ALA A 92 2.19 -3.36 -23.79
N GLU A 93 2.66 -2.14 -23.50
CA GLU A 93 3.43 -1.33 -24.44
C GLU A 93 4.87 -1.84 -24.62
N GLY A 94 5.50 -2.34 -23.53
CA GLY A 94 6.82 -2.96 -23.59
C GLY A 94 6.83 -4.27 -24.40
N GLU A 95 5.77 -5.08 -24.31
CA GLU A 95 5.64 -6.34 -25.06
C GLU A 95 5.42 -6.10 -26.57
N LYS A 96 4.74 -5.01 -26.95
CA LYS A 96 4.57 -4.64 -28.38
C LYS A 96 5.83 -4.08 -29.03
N ALA A 97 6.82 -3.67 -28.24
CA ALA A 97 8.06 -3.08 -28.72
C ALA A 97 9.23 -4.08 -28.81
N ALA A 98 9.01 -5.34 -28.41
CA ALA A 98 9.98 -6.45 -28.47
C ALA A 98 9.67 -7.39 -29.64
#